data_AF-A0A0D2V1H9-F1
#
_entry.id   AF-A0A0D2V1H9-F1
#
_cell.length_a   1.000
_cell.length_b   1.000
_cell.length_c   1.000
_cell.angle_alpha   90.00
_cell.angle_beta   90.00
_cell.angle_gamma   90.00
#
_symmetry.space_group_name_H-M   'P 1'
#
loop_
_entity.id
_entity.type
_entity.pdbx_description
1 polymer ?
#
loop_
_entity_poly.entity_id
_entity_poly.type
_entity_poly.pdbx_seq_one_letter_code
_entity_poly.pdbx_strand_id
1 'polypeptide(L)'
;MGIKSYQNPAELLVKEYLLADSFIPYTSIICGICACKMVYDLTQLFSSVYFKSYPSLPKIQRTEWSNRSISTFHAMFITAMSLYFVFWSNLYSDNQYAGMVTFRSSALSTFSLGASVGYFLADLGMIIWFYPSLGGMEYVLHHLLSLAAVAYSMLTGEGQLYTFMVLISETTTPGINLRWYLDTVGMKRSKAYLVNGVVIFVAW
;
A
#
# COMPACT_ATOMS: atom_id res chain seq x y z
N MET A 1 7.32 26.64 42.42
CA MET A 1 6.55 27.15 41.27
C MET A 1 6.98 26.32 40.06
N GLY A 2 6.23 25.26 39.76
CA GLY A 2 6.64 24.25 38.77
C GLY A 2 6.37 24.73 37.34
N ILE A 3 7.38 24.66 36.49
CA ILE A 3 7.32 24.99 35.07
C ILE A 3 6.33 24.01 34.41
N LYS A 4 5.15 24.49 33.99
CA LYS A 4 4.27 23.74 33.09
C LYS A 4 5.01 23.61 31.75
N SER A 5 5.43 22.41 31.38
CA SER A 5 5.92 22.15 30.03
C SER A 5 4.79 22.47 29.05
N TYR A 6 5.03 23.39 28.13
CA TYR A 6 4.16 23.59 26.97
C TYR A 6 4.13 22.27 26.19
N GLN A 7 3.07 21.47 26.34
CA GLN A 7 2.84 20.34 25.46
C GLN A 7 2.46 20.91 24.09
N ASN A 8 3.20 20.52 23.06
CA ASN A 8 2.92 20.91 21.69
C ASN A 8 1.52 20.38 21.31
N PRO A 9 0.64 21.18 20.68
CA PRO A 9 -0.64 20.68 20.17
C PRO A 9 -0.51 19.40 19.34
N ALA A 10 0.60 19.22 18.63
CA ALA A 10 0.91 17.98 17.91
C ALA A 10 1.17 16.80 18.84
N GLU A 11 1.88 16.98 19.95
CA GLU A 11 2.08 15.91 20.94
C GLU A 11 0.79 15.55 21.67
N LEU A 12 -0.04 16.56 21.98
CA LEU A 12 -1.34 16.34 22.59
C LEU A 12 -2.27 15.57 21.65
N LEU A 13 -2.30 15.96 20.37
CA LEU A 13 -3.04 15.28 19.31
C LEU A 13 -2.55 13.83 19.15
N VAL A 14 -1.24 13.62 19.08
CA VAL A 14 -0.65 12.27 18.98
C VAL A 14 -1.04 11.43 20.20
N LYS A 15 -1.01 11.99 21.41
CA LYS A 15 -1.33 11.27 22.63
C LYS A 15 -2.82 10.96 22.75
N GLU A 16 -3.71 11.89 22.42
CA GLU A 16 -5.16 11.66 22.40
C GLU A 16 -5.55 10.68 21.30
N TYR A 17 -4.92 10.77 20.12
CA TYR A 17 -5.15 9.84 19.02
C TYR A 17 -4.65 8.43 19.33
N LEU A 18 -3.47 8.31 19.96
CA LEU A 18 -2.94 7.03 20.46
C LEU A 18 -3.78 6.42 21.58
N LEU A 19 -4.55 7.23 22.32
CA LEU A 19 -5.43 6.78 23.39
C LEU A 19 -6.87 6.51 22.90
N ALA A 20 -7.20 6.91 21.68
CA ALA A 20 -8.50 6.70 21.07
C ALA A 20 -8.40 5.62 19.97
N ASP A 21 -8.18 4.37 20.41
CA ASP A 21 -8.09 3.17 19.55
C ASP A 21 -9.24 3.09 18.52
N SER A 22 -10.40 3.65 18.84
CA SER A 22 -11.59 3.67 18.00
C SER A 22 -11.45 4.46 16.69
N PHE A 23 -10.53 5.44 16.57
CA PHE A 23 -10.45 6.29 15.36
C PHE A 23 -9.36 5.89 14.36
N ILE A 24 -8.42 5.04 14.78
CA ILE A 24 -7.26 4.64 13.98
C ILE A 24 -7.68 4.00 12.64
N PRO A 25 -8.66 3.07 12.59
CA PRO A 25 -9.08 2.46 11.31
C PRO A 25 -9.60 3.50 10.31
N TYR A 26 -10.49 4.40 10.74
CA TYR A 26 -11.13 5.35 9.84
C TYR A 26 -10.17 6.42 9.30
N THR A 27 -9.33 6.95 10.18
CA THR A 27 -8.34 7.96 9.82
C THR A 27 -7.24 7.39 8.95
N SER A 28 -6.79 6.14 9.20
CA SER A 28 -5.81 5.47 8.33
C SER A 28 -6.34 5.18 6.93
N ILE A 29 -7.62 4.83 6.77
CA ILE A 29 -8.27 4.72 5.45
C ILE A 29 -8.21 6.05 4.70
N ILE A 30 -8.60 7.15 5.36
CA ILE A 30 -8.56 8.49 4.76
C ILE A 30 -7.12 8.86 4.37
N CYS A 31 -6.15 8.58 5.25
CA CYS A 31 -4.73 8.78 4.95
C CYS A 31 -4.29 7.99 3.71
N GLY A 32 -4.71 6.72 3.58
CA GLY A 32 -4.43 5.89 2.41
C GLY A 32 -4.97 6.49 1.11
N ILE A 33 -6.24 6.94 1.10
CA ILE A 33 -6.86 7.58 -0.07
C ILE A 33 -6.14 8.89 -0.43
N CYS A 34 -5.86 9.74 0.56
CA CYS A 34 -5.13 10.99 0.36
C CYS A 34 -3.71 10.73 -0.17
N ALA A 35 -3.01 9.72 0.35
CA ALA A 35 -1.70 9.31 -0.14
C ALA A 35 -1.76 8.85 -1.60
N CYS A 36 -2.80 8.10 -2.00
CA CYS A 36 -3.01 7.70 -3.39
C CYS A 36 -3.15 8.92 -4.31
N LYS A 37 -3.98 9.89 -3.92
CA LYS A 37 -4.16 11.13 -4.70
C LYS A 37 -2.86 11.93 -4.81
N MET A 38 -2.13 12.06 -3.70
CA MET A 38 -0.85 12.75 -3.66
C MET A 38 0.18 12.06 -4.58
N VAL A 39 0.33 10.75 -4.49
CA VAL A 39 1.24 9.97 -5.35
C VAL A 39 0.85 10.11 -6.82
N TYR A 40 -0.44 10.06 -7.14
CA TYR A 40 -0.93 10.27 -8.50
C TYR A 40 -0.49 11.62 -9.07
N ASP A 41 -0.76 12.71 -8.35
CA ASP A 41 -0.44 14.07 -8.82
C ASP A 41 1.06 14.30 -8.93
N LEU A 42 1.83 13.85 -7.93
CA LEU A 42 3.30 13.94 -7.94
C LEU A 42 3.88 13.12 -9.09
N THR A 43 3.32 11.95 -9.38
CA THR A 43 3.76 11.12 -10.51
C THR A 43 3.52 11.84 -11.82
N GLN A 44 2.37 12.49 -12.01
CA GLN A 44 2.09 13.25 -13.22
C GLN A 44 3.07 14.41 -13.40
N LEU A 45 3.30 15.19 -12.32
CA LEU A 45 4.23 16.31 -12.32
C LEU A 45 5.65 15.83 -12.64
N PHE A 46 6.17 14.88 -11.87
CA PHE A 46 7.51 14.32 -12.05
C PHE A 46 7.67 13.72 -13.46
N SER A 47 6.70 12.93 -13.91
CA SER A 47 6.81 12.25 -15.20
C SER A 47 6.77 13.22 -16.38
N SER A 48 6.00 14.31 -16.27
CA SER A 48 5.97 15.36 -17.30
C SER A 48 7.32 16.07 -17.47
N VAL A 49 8.13 16.17 -16.41
CA VAL A 49 9.42 16.86 -16.42
C VAL A 49 10.56 15.92 -16.84
N TYR A 50 10.59 14.71 -16.29
CA TYR A 50 11.75 13.81 -16.42
C TYR A 50 11.62 12.76 -17.53
N PHE A 51 10.41 12.36 -17.92
CA PHE A 51 10.21 11.33 -18.95
C PHE A 51 9.75 11.97 -20.26
N LYS A 52 10.68 12.16 -21.20
CA LYS A 52 10.40 12.75 -22.53
C LYS A 52 9.27 12.04 -23.29
N SER A 53 9.14 10.72 -23.11
CA SER A 53 8.09 9.93 -23.76
C SER A 53 6.71 10.14 -23.13
N TYR A 54 6.62 10.53 -21.86
CA TYR A 54 5.37 10.59 -21.10
C TYR A 54 4.32 11.55 -21.70
N PRO A 55 4.66 12.80 -22.09
CA PRO A 55 3.69 13.69 -22.73
C PRO A 55 3.14 13.17 -24.07
N SER A 56 3.90 12.30 -24.76
CA SER A 56 3.48 11.71 -26.04
C SER A 56 2.56 10.49 -25.89
N LEU A 57 2.41 9.97 -24.66
CA LEU A 57 1.55 8.82 -24.41
C LEU A 57 0.05 9.19 -24.55
N PRO A 58 -0.77 8.28 -25.09
CA PRO A 58 -2.23 8.40 -25.03
C PRO A 58 -2.74 8.70 -23.62
N LYS A 59 -3.84 9.43 -23.52
CA LYS A 59 -4.43 9.83 -22.21
C LYS A 59 -4.64 8.62 -21.29
N ILE A 60 -5.13 7.50 -21.82
CA ILE A 60 -5.37 6.29 -21.04
C ILE A 60 -4.06 5.67 -20.49
N GLN A 61 -2.99 5.66 -21.28
CA GLN A 61 -1.68 5.17 -20.84
C GLN A 61 -1.06 6.09 -19.79
N ARG A 62 -1.28 7.41 -19.84
CA ARG A 62 -0.85 8.34 -18.79
C ARG A 62 -1.61 8.11 -17.48
N THR A 63 -2.91 7.79 -17.56
CA THR A 63 -3.70 7.37 -16.40
C THR A 63 -3.16 6.07 -15.82
N GLU A 64 -2.95 5.02 -16.63
CA GLU A 64 -2.38 3.75 -16.17
C GLU A 64 -0.99 3.95 -15.58
N TRP A 65 -0.16 4.76 -16.22
CA TRP A 65 1.18 5.11 -15.74
C TRP A 65 1.14 5.69 -14.32
N SER A 66 0.21 6.62 -14.08
CA SER A 66 0.04 7.26 -12.78
C SER A 66 -0.55 6.29 -11.76
N ASN A 67 -1.51 5.45 -12.17
CA ASN A 67 -2.14 4.44 -11.34
C ASN A 67 -1.13 3.37 -10.86
N ARG A 68 -0.26 2.91 -11.77
CA ARG A 68 0.83 1.97 -11.45
C ARG A 68 1.86 2.55 -10.49
N SER A 69 2.02 3.88 -10.43
CA SER A 69 2.86 4.48 -9.42
C SER A 69 2.21 4.40 -8.05
N ILE A 70 0.90 4.63 -7.93
CA ILE A 70 0.16 4.43 -6.67
C ILE A 70 0.41 3.01 -6.14
N SER A 71 0.17 1.97 -6.96
CA SER A 71 0.35 0.58 -6.55
C SER A 71 1.80 0.24 -6.22
N THR A 72 2.78 0.83 -6.92
CA THR A 72 4.20 0.67 -6.58
C THR A 72 4.52 1.22 -5.19
N PHE A 73 4.06 2.43 -4.87
CA PHE A 73 4.30 3.05 -3.56
C PHE A 73 3.61 2.30 -2.42
N HIS A 74 2.35 1.90 -2.61
CA HIS A 74 1.64 1.07 -1.64
C HIS A 74 2.35 -0.26 -1.42
N ALA A 75 2.70 -0.97 -2.49
CA ALA A 75 3.36 -2.26 -2.39
C ALA A 75 4.69 -2.20 -1.63
N MET A 76 5.52 -1.18 -1.88
CA MET A 76 6.75 -0.96 -1.12
C MET A 76 6.46 -0.70 0.37
N PHE A 77 5.49 0.15 0.68
CA PHE A 77 5.09 0.45 2.05
C PHE A 77 4.60 -0.79 2.78
N ILE A 78 3.60 -1.49 2.23
CA ILE A 78 2.97 -2.61 2.93
C ILE A 78 3.90 -3.81 3.01
N THR A 79 4.77 -4.05 2.01
CA THR A 79 5.81 -5.07 2.08
C THR A 79 6.77 -4.78 3.23
N ALA A 80 7.27 -3.55 3.35
CA ALA A 80 8.18 -3.18 4.43
C ALA A 80 7.53 -3.34 5.81
N MET A 81 6.28 -2.88 5.98
CA MET A 81 5.53 -3.05 7.22
C MET A 81 5.26 -4.53 7.52
N SER A 82 4.92 -5.33 6.51
CA SER A 82 4.65 -6.76 6.66
C SER A 82 5.89 -7.53 7.09
N LEU A 83 7.04 -7.28 6.44
CA LEU A 83 8.31 -7.88 6.83
C LEU A 83 8.69 -7.50 8.27
N TYR A 84 8.55 -6.22 8.63
CA TYR A 84 8.78 -5.75 10.00
C TYR A 84 7.89 -6.49 11.00
N PHE A 85 6.58 -6.57 10.76
CA PHE A 85 5.65 -7.22 11.68
C PHE A 85 5.87 -8.73 11.79
N VAL A 86 6.12 -9.41 10.68
CA VAL A 86 6.28 -10.87 10.64
C VAL A 86 7.61 -11.32 11.25
N PHE A 87 8.71 -10.60 10.99
CA PHE A 87 10.06 -11.08 11.34
C PHE A 87 10.79 -10.30 12.45
N TRP A 88 10.49 -9.01 12.63
CA TRP A 88 11.25 -8.15 13.56
C TRP A 88 10.45 -7.64 14.76
N SER A 89 9.12 -7.57 14.64
CA SER A 89 8.26 -7.07 15.71
C SER A 89 8.05 -8.11 16.80
N ASN A 90 8.02 -7.67 18.06
CA ASN A 90 7.65 -8.52 19.18
C ASN A 90 6.14 -8.80 19.26
N LEU A 91 5.31 -8.15 18.42
CA LEU A 91 3.84 -8.24 18.45
C LEU A 91 3.32 -9.68 18.34
N TYR A 92 3.98 -10.50 17.52
CA TYR A 92 3.57 -11.89 17.24
C TYR A 92 4.55 -12.93 17.79
N SER A 93 5.47 -12.52 18.67
CA SER A 93 6.43 -13.42 19.31
C SER A 93 5.76 -14.44 20.24
N ASP A 94 6.44 -15.57 20.47
CA ASP A 94 6.00 -16.62 21.39
C ASP A 94 6.08 -16.16 22.85
N ASN A 95 5.06 -15.38 23.26
CA ASN A 95 4.84 -14.97 24.63
C ASN A 95 3.62 -15.69 25.20
N GLN A 96 3.85 -16.53 26.20
CA GLN A 96 2.82 -17.34 26.87
C GLN A 96 1.70 -16.51 27.52
N TYR A 97 1.92 -15.22 27.79
CA TYR A 97 0.95 -14.33 28.42
C TYR A 97 0.15 -13.46 27.45
N ALA A 98 0.54 -13.40 26.17
CA ALA A 98 -0.03 -12.45 25.21
C ALA A 98 -1.29 -12.95 24.47
N GLY A 99 -1.98 -13.98 24.98
CA GLY A 99 -3.17 -14.56 24.35
C GLY A 99 -2.87 -15.27 23.02
N MET A 100 -3.91 -15.65 22.27
CA MET A 100 -3.75 -16.29 20.96
C MET A 100 -3.23 -15.30 19.90
N VAL A 101 -2.26 -15.72 19.08
CA VAL A 101 -1.62 -14.86 18.06
C VAL A 101 -2.63 -14.26 17.06
N THR A 102 -3.74 -14.95 16.82
CA THR A 102 -4.83 -14.51 15.93
C THR A 102 -5.60 -13.30 16.45
N PHE A 103 -5.51 -12.95 17.73
CA PHE A 103 -6.23 -11.81 18.33
C PHE A 103 -5.28 -10.69 18.75
N ARG A 104 -4.01 -10.74 18.30
CA ARG A 104 -3.00 -9.73 18.63
C ARG A 104 -2.97 -8.67 17.54
N SER A 105 -3.08 -7.41 17.98
CA SER A 105 -2.97 -6.24 17.12
C SER A 105 -2.34 -5.08 17.88
N SER A 106 -1.96 -4.04 17.16
CA SER A 106 -1.40 -2.80 17.68
C SER A 106 -1.93 -1.62 16.88
N ALA A 107 -1.88 -0.41 17.44
CA ALA A 107 -2.22 0.82 16.73
C ALA A 107 -1.49 0.93 15.36
N LEU A 108 -0.19 0.61 15.32
CA LEU A 108 0.62 0.69 14.11
C LEU A 108 0.23 -0.38 13.07
N SER A 109 -0.06 -1.61 13.50
CA SER A 109 -0.47 -2.68 12.59
C SER A 109 -1.85 -2.39 12.00
N THR A 110 -2.81 -1.97 12.84
CA THR A 110 -4.14 -1.54 12.40
C THR A 110 -4.06 -0.34 11.46
N PHE A 111 -3.23 0.66 11.76
CA PHE A 111 -3.01 1.80 10.86
C PHE A 111 -2.44 1.37 9.50
N SER A 112 -1.48 0.44 9.48
CA SER A 112 -0.86 -0.05 8.24
C SER A 112 -1.86 -0.79 7.34
N LEU A 113 -2.73 -1.61 7.94
CA LEU A 113 -3.80 -2.28 7.22
C LEU A 113 -4.84 -1.27 6.74
N GLY A 114 -5.21 -0.27 7.54
CA GLY A 114 -6.18 0.75 7.12
C GLY A 114 -5.69 1.67 6.01
N ALA A 115 -4.41 2.04 6.02
CA ALA A 115 -3.79 2.69 4.87
C ALA A 115 -3.90 1.82 3.60
N SER A 116 -3.75 0.50 3.74
CA SER A 116 -3.93 -0.45 2.63
C SER A 116 -5.38 -0.58 2.17
N VAL A 117 -6.36 -0.56 3.09
CA VAL A 117 -7.79 -0.50 2.74
C VAL A 117 -8.09 0.76 1.92
N GLY A 118 -7.58 1.91 2.34
CA GLY A 118 -7.72 3.17 1.60
C GLY A 118 -7.13 3.09 0.19
N TYR A 119 -5.97 2.45 0.03
CA TYR A 119 -5.39 2.14 -1.27
C TYR A 119 -6.27 1.22 -2.11
N PHE A 120 -6.69 0.06 -1.58
CA PHE A 120 -7.50 -0.90 -2.34
C PHE A 120 -8.83 -0.29 -2.80
N LEU A 121 -9.45 0.58 -2.00
CA LEU A 121 -10.65 1.33 -2.39
C LEU A 121 -10.37 2.29 -3.55
N ALA A 122 -9.28 3.06 -3.48
CA ALA A 122 -8.90 4.00 -4.52
C ALA A 122 -8.57 3.27 -5.84
N ASP A 123 -7.77 2.19 -5.77
CA ASP A 123 -7.35 1.45 -6.95
C ASP A 123 -8.51 0.67 -7.59
N LEU A 124 -9.37 0.05 -6.77
CA LEU A 124 -10.60 -0.58 -7.26
C LEU A 124 -11.52 0.44 -7.96
N GLY A 125 -11.66 1.65 -7.39
CA GLY A 125 -12.41 2.73 -8.02
C GLY A 125 -11.85 3.10 -9.39
N MET A 126 -10.53 3.19 -9.52
CA MET A 126 -9.85 3.44 -10.80
C MET A 126 -10.08 2.30 -11.79
N ILE A 127 -9.91 1.04 -11.37
CA ILE A 127 -10.13 -0.14 -12.20
C ILE A 127 -11.57 -0.16 -12.75
N ILE A 128 -12.58 0.07 -11.89
CA ILE A 128 -13.98 0.09 -12.31
C ILE A 128 -14.25 1.25 -13.27
N TRP A 129 -13.74 2.45 -12.95
CA TRP A 129 -13.99 3.65 -13.76
C TRP A 129 -13.42 3.57 -15.16
N PHE A 130 -12.24 2.94 -15.30
CA PHE A 130 -11.55 2.80 -16.58
C PHE A 130 -11.62 1.37 -17.15
N TYR A 131 -12.52 0.52 -16.64
CA TYR A 131 -12.67 -0.86 -17.10
C TYR A 131 -13.01 -0.91 -18.60
N PRO A 132 -12.40 -1.81 -19.40
CA PRO A 132 -11.37 -2.81 -19.05
C PRO A 132 -9.92 -2.33 -19.26
N SER A 133 -9.69 -1.03 -19.41
CA SER A 133 -8.39 -0.48 -19.84
C SER A 133 -7.29 -0.57 -18.78
N LEU A 134 -7.64 -0.58 -17.49
CA LEU A 134 -6.68 -0.69 -16.37
C LEU A 134 -6.54 -2.11 -15.81
N GLY A 135 -7.36 -3.07 -16.25
CA GLY A 135 -7.34 -4.45 -15.78
C GLY A 135 -8.59 -5.23 -16.18
N GLY A 136 -8.45 -6.55 -16.26
CA GLY A 136 -9.55 -7.49 -16.47
C GLY A 136 -10.30 -7.85 -15.18
N MET A 137 -11.25 -8.79 -15.30
CA MET A 137 -12.06 -9.26 -14.16
C MET A 137 -11.23 -9.89 -13.04
N GLU A 138 -10.09 -10.48 -13.37
CA GLU A 138 -9.13 -11.02 -12.41
C GLU A 138 -8.63 -9.96 -11.43
N TYR A 139 -8.39 -8.73 -11.90
CA TYR A 139 -7.98 -7.62 -11.04
C TYR A 139 -9.11 -7.17 -10.13
N VAL A 140 -10.35 -7.12 -10.64
CA VAL A 140 -11.54 -6.76 -9.86
C VAL A 140 -11.75 -7.77 -8.73
N LEU A 141 -11.72 -9.07 -9.05
CA LEU A 141 -11.89 -10.14 -8.06
C LEU A 141 -10.76 -10.14 -7.03
N HIS A 142 -9.51 -9.99 -7.48
CA HIS A 142 -8.35 -9.89 -6.59
C HIS A 142 -8.49 -8.71 -5.61
N HIS A 143 -8.89 -7.54 -6.09
CA HIS A 143 -9.07 -6.35 -5.25
C HIS A 143 -10.23 -6.50 -4.27
N LEU A 144 -11.36 -7.08 -4.69
CA LEU A 144 -12.50 -7.30 -3.79
C LEU A 144 -12.16 -8.28 -2.66
N LEU A 145 -11.49 -9.39 -2.98
CA LEU A 145 -11.04 -10.36 -1.98
C LEU A 145 -10.01 -9.77 -1.02
N SER A 146 -9.02 -9.06 -1.56
CA SER A 146 -7.97 -8.41 -0.76
C SER A 146 -8.57 -7.32 0.14
N LEU A 147 -9.45 -6.47 -0.41
CA LEU A 147 -10.14 -5.43 0.35
C LEU A 147 -10.96 -6.04 1.50
N ALA A 148 -11.74 -7.09 1.25
CA ALA A 148 -12.53 -7.75 2.27
C ALA A 148 -11.65 -8.34 3.39
N ALA A 149 -10.59 -9.07 3.03
CA ALA A 149 -9.69 -9.69 3.99
C ALA A 149 -8.91 -8.66 4.84
N VAL A 150 -8.35 -7.64 4.20
CA VAL A 150 -7.57 -6.59 4.87
C VAL A 150 -8.49 -5.71 5.73
N ALA A 151 -9.68 -5.35 5.24
CA ALA A 151 -10.64 -4.56 6.01
C ALA A 151 -11.16 -5.32 7.23
N TYR A 152 -11.46 -6.62 7.09
CA TYR A 152 -11.82 -7.47 8.21
C TYR A 152 -10.75 -7.46 9.28
N SER A 153 -9.50 -7.78 8.91
CA SER A 153 -8.37 -7.85 9.85
C SER A 153 -8.04 -6.50 10.52
N MET A 154 -8.22 -5.41 9.78
CA MET A 154 -8.10 -4.05 10.33
C MET A 154 -9.20 -3.75 11.36
N LEU A 155 -10.47 -4.02 11.03
CA LEU A 155 -11.62 -3.64 11.86
C LEU A 155 -11.75 -4.47 13.13
N THR A 156 -11.48 -5.78 13.04
CA THR A 156 -11.60 -6.69 14.18
C THR A 156 -10.32 -6.78 15.01
N GLY A 157 -9.17 -6.40 14.43
CA GLY A 157 -7.87 -6.67 15.04
C GLY A 157 -7.46 -8.15 14.98
N GLU A 158 -8.23 -8.99 14.27
CA GLU A 158 -8.01 -10.42 14.19
C GLU A 158 -7.25 -10.83 12.93
N GLY A 159 -6.48 -11.90 13.00
CA GLY A 159 -5.78 -12.49 11.86
C GLY A 159 -4.65 -11.65 11.28
N GLN A 160 -4.26 -10.53 11.91
CA GLN A 160 -3.32 -9.55 11.34
C GLN A 160 -1.98 -10.16 10.93
N LEU A 161 -1.43 -11.10 11.71
CA LEU A 161 -0.19 -11.81 11.34
C LEU A 161 -0.30 -12.48 9.97
N TYR A 162 -1.38 -13.24 9.74
CA TYR A 162 -1.59 -13.96 8.49
C TYR A 162 -1.87 -12.99 7.33
N THR A 163 -2.60 -11.91 7.60
CA THR A 163 -2.79 -10.84 6.61
C THR A 163 -1.47 -10.22 6.20
N PHE A 164 -0.55 -9.92 7.14
CA PHE A 164 0.78 -9.43 6.81
C PHE A 164 1.63 -10.48 6.08
N MET A 165 1.56 -11.76 6.45
CA MET A 165 2.25 -12.82 5.70
C MET A 165 1.82 -12.86 4.23
N VAL A 166 0.52 -12.74 3.96
CA VAL A 166 0.00 -12.67 2.59
C VAL A 166 0.46 -11.38 1.91
N LEU A 167 0.40 -10.23 2.58
CA LEU A 167 0.78 -8.93 2.01
C LEU A 167 2.28 -8.81 1.65
N ILE A 168 3.14 -9.72 2.11
CA ILE A 168 4.52 -9.83 1.60
C ILE A 168 4.53 -10.11 0.09
N SER A 169 3.50 -10.77 -0.47
CA SER A 169 3.40 -11.05 -1.90
C SER A 169 3.36 -9.79 -2.77
N GLU A 170 2.97 -8.64 -2.20
CA GLU A 170 3.03 -7.33 -2.89
C GLU A 170 4.45 -6.93 -3.29
N THR A 171 5.49 -7.59 -2.76
CA THR A 171 6.90 -7.39 -3.19
C THR A 171 7.07 -7.50 -4.71
N THR A 172 6.24 -8.29 -5.38
CA THR A 172 6.28 -8.48 -6.83
C THR A 172 5.68 -7.32 -7.63
N THR A 173 4.75 -6.55 -7.04
CA THR A 173 4.00 -5.46 -7.69
C THR A 173 4.90 -4.37 -8.27
N PRO A 174 5.93 -3.82 -7.56
CA PRO A 174 6.89 -2.89 -8.14
C PRO A 174 7.61 -3.46 -9.36
N GLY A 175 7.94 -4.75 -9.34
CA GLY A 175 8.55 -5.45 -10.46
C GLY A 175 7.62 -5.51 -11.67
N ILE A 176 6.36 -5.91 -11.47
CA ILE A 176 5.32 -5.97 -12.51
C ILE A 176 5.09 -4.57 -13.13
N ASN A 177 5.01 -3.54 -12.29
CA ASN A 177 4.85 -2.15 -12.74
C ASN A 177 6.07 -1.66 -13.54
N LEU A 178 7.29 -1.92 -13.07
CA LEU A 178 8.51 -1.60 -13.80
C LEU A 178 8.57 -2.29 -15.17
N ARG A 179 8.15 -3.56 -15.23
CA ARG A 179 8.07 -4.30 -16.48
C ARG A 179 7.14 -3.61 -17.48
N TRP A 180 5.96 -3.18 -17.01
CA TRP A 180 5.01 -2.45 -17.83
C TRP A 180 5.59 -1.11 -18.29
N TYR A 181 6.22 -0.33 -17.41
CA TYR A 181 6.84 0.94 -17.80
C TYR A 181 7.86 0.76 -18.91
N LEU A 182 8.73 -0.24 -18.79
CA LEU A 182 9.73 -0.57 -19.80
C LEU A 182 9.08 -0.97 -21.14
N ASP A 183 8.00 -1.75 -21.13
CA ASP A 183 7.28 -2.11 -22.37
C ASP A 183 6.64 -0.87 -23.02
N THR A 184 5.96 -0.04 -22.20
CA THR A 184 5.25 1.18 -22.65
C THR A 184 6.19 2.18 -23.33
N VAL A 185 7.45 2.26 -22.92
CA VAL A 185 8.45 3.14 -23.56
C VAL A 185 9.30 2.42 -24.62
N GLY A 186 8.91 1.23 -25.08
CA GLY A 186 9.57 0.49 -26.17
C GLY A 186 10.86 -0.23 -25.76
N MET A 187 11.11 -0.43 -24.47
CA MET A 187 12.32 -1.05 -23.93
C MET A 187 12.20 -2.56 -23.65
N LYS A 188 11.23 -3.24 -24.27
CA LYS A 188 11.00 -4.70 -24.10
C LYS A 188 12.22 -5.57 -24.42
N ARG A 189 13.09 -5.13 -25.32
CA ARG A 189 14.33 -5.85 -25.72
C ARG A 189 15.56 -5.49 -24.89
N SER A 190 15.41 -4.64 -23.87
CA SER A 190 16.52 -4.20 -23.04
C SER A 190 16.95 -5.27 -22.03
N LYS A 191 18.21 -5.22 -21.58
CA LYS A 191 18.70 -6.04 -20.46
C LYS A 191 17.90 -5.78 -19.18
N ALA A 192 17.49 -4.53 -18.95
CA ALA A 192 16.67 -4.16 -17.79
C ALA A 192 15.34 -4.93 -17.76
N TYR A 193 14.66 -5.07 -18.90
CA TYR A 193 13.42 -5.83 -19.02
C TYR A 193 13.62 -7.34 -18.73
N LEU A 194 14.75 -7.90 -19.18
CA LEU A 194 15.11 -9.29 -18.91
C LEU A 194 15.41 -9.51 -17.42
N VAL A 195 16.30 -8.71 -16.83
CA VAL A 195 16.70 -8.80 -15.42
C VAL A 195 15.49 -8.62 -14.51
N ASN A 196 14.63 -7.63 -14.78
CA ASN A 196 13.38 -7.44 -14.06
C ASN A 196 12.49 -8.70 -14.10
N GLY A 197 12.37 -9.36 -15.26
CA GLY A 197 11.61 -10.61 -15.39
C GLY A 197 12.17 -11.74 -14.52
N VAL A 198 13.49 -11.89 -14.46
CA VAL A 198 14.15 -12.88 -13.59
C VAL A 198 13.91 -12.56 -12.12
N VAL A 199 14.03 -11.29 -11.72
CA VAL A 199 13.79 -10.85 -10.33
C VAL A 199 12.35 -11.15 -9.91
N ILE A 200 11.35 -10.85 -10.75
CA ILE A 200 9.95 -11.16 -10.46
C ILE A 200 9.76 -12.67 -10.28
N PHE A 201 10.35 -13.49 -11.16
CA PHE A 201 10.22 -14.95 -11.10
C PHE A 201 10.83 -15.55 -9.82
N VAL A 202 11.95 -15.01 -9.34
CA VAL A 202 12.59 -15.47 -8.10
C VAL A 202 11.86 -14.97 -6.84
N ALA A 203 11.21 -13.80 -6.93
CA ALA A 203 10.46 -13.21 -5.83
C ALA A 203 9.04 -13.78 -5.66
N TRP A 204 8.58 -14.62 -6.59
CA TRP A 204 7.27 -15.28 -6.58
C TRP A 204 7.40 -16.72 -6.06
#